data_AF-A0A7H1B9I1-F1
#
_entry.id   AF-A0A7H1B9I1-F1
#
_cell.length_a   1.000
_cell.length_b   1.000
_cell.length_c   1.000
_cell.angle_alpha   90.00
_cell.angle_beta   90.00
_cell.angle_gamma   90.00
#
_symmetry.space_group_name_H-M   'P 1'
#
loop_
_entity.id
_entity.type
_entity.pdbx_description
1 polymer ?
#
loop_
_entity_poly.entity_id
_entity_poly.type
_entity_poly.pdbx_seq_one_letter_code
_entity_poly.pdbx_strand_id
1 'polypeptide(L)'
;MPEQVQEQRQPEQVRSMDRKGGPGHTVLLALALAVPAIKVAYTVGGAEGARDVFVGMEFGNWPDVLIGMVLTEPLLGAVLGIVASRVVFALFAARGAVPKGGGLLGTARRLALTVANPIAVGILAGCFYGPWWGLGTGLAAFALREGVVVEYRAGRRGRHHHDPSYEPAPWLRRISGTERWVAAVLTVLVLPLLAVGTALDGRAWTSVLRCQVQEGRHVDAQRVIELGRKGNGVVGWSLDTEEVVNGAGCESTGSLRVRSAWWE
;
A
#
# COMPACT_ATOMS: atom_id res chain seq x y z
N MET A 1 41.86 23.34 -11.31
CA MET A 1 41.33 22.11 -10.68
C MET A 1 40.05 22.40 -9.86
N PRO A 2 38.85 22.59 -10.47
CA PRO A 2 37.58 22.61 -9.73
C PRO A 2 36.66 21.40 -10.01
N GLU A 3 36.94 20.57 -11.02
CA GLU A 3 36.01 19.53 -11.51
C GLU A 3 35.88 18.30 -10.58
N GLN A 4 36.91 17.97 -9.81
CA GLN A 4 36.91 16.73 -9.01
C GLN A 4 36.11 16.83 -7.70
N VAL A 5 35.79 18.03 -7.22
CA VAL A 5 35.03 18.22 -5.98
C VAL A 5 33.52 18.02 -6.19
N GLN A 6 33.03 18.20 -7.42
CA GLN A 6 31.61 18.08 -7.77
C GLN A 6 31.21 16.61 -7.99
N GLU A 7 32.11 15.80 -8.54
CA GLU A 7 31.90 14.37 -8.82
C GLU A 7 31.91 13.51 -7.54
N GLN A 8 32.58 13.94 -6.47
CA GLN A 8 32.59 13.23 -5.17
C GLN A 8 31.39 13.56 -4.27
N ARG A 9 30.74 14.72 -4.41
CA ARG A 9 29.54 15.05 -3.60
C ARG A 9 28.29 14.27 -4.03
N GLN A 10 28.13 13.98 -5.31
CA GLN A 10 26.99 13.22 -5.83
C GLN A 10 26.87 11.80 -5.25
N PRO A 11 27.92 10.95 -5.23
CA PRO A 11 27.82 9.59 -4.70
C PRO A 11 27.62 9.55 -3.17
N GLU A 12 28.09 10.54 -2.43
CA GLU A 12 27.83 10.66 -0.99
C GLU A 12 26.40 11.15 -0.68
N GLN A 13 25.87 12.09 -1.47
CA GLN A 13 24.46 12.50 -1.37
C GLN A 13 23.52 11.34 -1.70
N VAL A 14 23.77 10.60 -2.78
CA VAL A 14 22.99 9.40 -3.14
C VAL A 14 23.08 8.33 -2.05
N ARG A 15 24.25 8.12 -1.44
CA ARG A 15 24.43 7.21 -0.29
C ARG A 15 23.69 7.67 0.97
N SER A 16 23.64 8.97 1.23
CA SER A 16 22.92 9.52 2.37
C SER A 16 21.40 9.40 2.23
N MET A 17 20.89 9.50 0.99
CA MET A 17 19.48 9.30 0.66
C MET A 17 19.07 7.82 0.80
N ASP A 18 19.91 6.88 0.38
CA ASP A 18 19.64 5.44 0.54
C ASP A 18 19.65 5.01 2.03
N ARG A 19 20.46 5.66 2.88
CA ARG A 19 20.54 5.35 4.33
C ARG A 19 19.40 5.93 5.17
N LYS A 20 18.69 6.95 4.66
CA LYS A 20 17.58 7.63 5.36
C LYS A 20 16.19 7.12 4.95
N GLY A 21 16.14 6.06 4.13
CA GLY A 21 14.91 5.56 3.53
C GLY A 21 14.71 6.22 2.17
N GLY A 22 14.81 5.45 1.10
CA GLY A 22 14.62 5.96 -0.26
C GLY A 22 13.23 6.59 -0.47
N PRO A 23 13.03 7.33 -1.57
CA PRO A 23 11.83 8.14 -1.85
C PRO A 23 10.50 7.38 -1.71
N GLY A 24 10.51 6.05 -1.86
CA GLY A 24 9.32 5.22 -1.65
C GLY A 24 8.72 5.30 -0.24
N HIS A 25 9.50 5.51 0.82
CA HIS A 25 8.95 5.63 2.17
C HIS A 25 8.16 6.93 2.34
N THR A 26 8.69 8.03 1.81
CA THR A 26 8.02 9.34 1.85
C THR A 26 6.74 9.30 1.04
N VAL A 27 6.75 8.68 -0.14
CA VAL A 27 5.54 8.52 -0.95
C VAL A 27 4.51 7.64 -0.26
N LEU A 28 4.91 6.48 0.29
CA LEU A 28 3.98 5.61 1.02
C LEU A 28 3.37 6.30 2.24
N LEU A 29 4.16 7.07 3.01
CA LEU A 29 3.66 7.82 4.15
C LEU A 29 2.69 8.93 3.71
N ALA A 30 3.03 9.67 2.65
CA ALA A 30 2.17 10.70 2.09
C ALA A 30 0.84 10.12 1.59
N LEU A 31 0.88 8.98 0.90
CA LEU A 31 -0.32 8.28 0.44
C LEU A 31 -1.15 7.76 1.62
N ALA A 32 -0.51 7.14 2.61
CA ALA A 32 -1.20 6.61 3.78
C ALA A 32 -1.97 7.69 4.54
N LEU A 33 -1.51 8.95 4.52
CA LEU A 33 -2.18 10.07 5.17
C LEU A 33 -3.21 10.76 4.27
N ALA A 34 -2.85 11.05 3.02
CA ALA A 34 -3.68 11.85 2.11
C ALA A 34 -4.85 11.05 1.53
N VAL A 35 -4.62 9.79 1.15
CA VAL A 35 -5.60 8.98 0.42
C VAL A 35 -6.87 8.72 1.25
N PRO A 36 -6.79 8.36 2.55
CA PRO A 36 -7.98 8.20 3.38
C PRO A 36 -8.79 9.48 3.51
N ALA A 37 -8.12 10.63 3.69
CA ALA A 37 -8.79 11.91 3.78
C ALA A 37 -9.54 12.25 2.47
N ILE A 38 -8.90 12.00 1.32
CA ILE A 38 -9.53 12.18 0.00
C ILE A 38 -10.72 11.22 -0.17
N LYS A 39 -10.56 9.93 0.17
CA LYS A 39 -11.61 8.90 0.08
C LYS A 39 -12.83 9.31 0.89
N VAL A 40 -12.62 9.66 2.17
CA VAL A 40 -13.70 10.06 3.08
C VAL A 40 -14.36 11.34 2.56
N ALA A 41 -13.59 12.39 2.26
CA ALA A 41 -14.15 13.66 1.79
C ALA A 41 -14.97 13.51 0.49
N TYR A 42 -14.50 12.69 -0.45
CA TYR A 42 -15.22 12.45 -1.70
C TYR A 42 -16.53 11.69 -1.48
N THR A 43 -16.49 10.65 -0.63
CA THR A 43 -17.65 9.77 -0.37
C THR A 43 -18.75 10.46 0.43
N VAL A 44 -18.39 11.32 1.39
CA VAL A 44 -19.35 12.02 2.27
C VAL A 44 -19.74 13.42 1.78
N GLY A 45 -19.24 13.84 0.61
CA GLY A 45 -19.69 15.07 -0.04
C GLY A 45 -18.94 16.35 0.36
N GLY A 46 -17.95 16.31 1.25
CA GLY A 46 -17.15 17.49 1.58
C GLY A 46 -16.34 17.40 2.86
N ALA A 47 -15.71 18.52 3.21
CA ALA A 47 -14.83 18.62 4.38
C ALA A 47 -15.58 18.55 5.72
N GLU A 48 -16.80 19.08 5.79
CA GLU A 48 -17.63 19.06 7.01
C GLU A 48 -18.03 17.63 7.37
N GLY A 49 -18.65 16.90 6.44
CA GLY A 49 -18.96 15.48 6.64
C GLY A 49 -17.70 14.63 6.89
N ALA A 50 -16.57 14.95 6.28
CA ALA A 50 -15.33 14.21 6.52
C ALA A 50 -14.85 14.35 7.96
N ARG A 51 -14.93 15.55 8.53
CA ARG A 51 -14.60 15.79 9.93
C ARG A 51 -15.47 14.97 10.85
N ASP A 52 -16.78 14.97 10.62
CA ASP A 52 -17.74 14.25 11.46
C ASP A 52 -17.56 12.75 11.36
N VAL A 53 -17.25 12.24 10.17
CA VAL A 53 -16.88 10.84 9.96
C VAL A 53 -15.61 10.45 10.70
N PHE A 54 -14.53 11.24 10.63
CA PHE A 54 -13.30 10.91 11.34
C PHE A 54 -13.47 10.95 12.87
N VAL A 55 -14.33 11.83 13.37
CA VAL A 55 -14.70 11.85 14.80
C VAL A 55 -15.58 10.65 15.15
N GLY A 56 -16.59 10.34 14.33
CA GLY A 56 -17.55 9.26 14.57
C GLY A 56 -16.98 7.85 14.45
N MET A 57 -16.03 7.65 13.53
CA MET A 57 -15.26 6.42 13.39
C MET A 57 -14.30 6.19 14.56
N GLU A 58 -14.04 7.22 15.37
CA GLU A 58 -12.95 7.31 16.34
C GLU A 58 -11.59 7.29 15.62
N PHE A 59 -10.73 8.27 15.89
CA PHE A 59 -9.50 8.46 15.12
C PHE A 59 -8.63 7.18 15.05
N GLY A 60 -8.70 6.28 16.04
CA GLY A 60 -7.98 5.00 15.98
C GLY A 60 -8.32 4.09 14.78
N ASN A 61 -9.52 4.20 14.21
CA ASN A 61 -10.01 3.30 13.17
C ASN A 61 -9.85 3.89 11.75
N TRP A 62 -9.20 5.04 11.59
CA TRP A 62 -8.88 5.60 10.26
C TRP A 62 -8.15 4.63 9.31
N PRO A 63 -7.29 3.68 9.78
CA PRO A 63 -6.64 2.71 8.88
C PRO A 63 -7.63 1.80 8.16
N ASP A 64 -8.84 1.62 8.68
CA ASP A 64 -9.88 0.79 8.07
C ASP A 64 -10.30 1.32 6.69
N VAL A 65 -10.13 2.64 6.46
CA VAL A 65 -10.33 3.24 5.14
C VAL A 65 -9.35 2.67 4.12
N LEU A 66 -8.05 2.62 4.46
CA LEU A 66 -7.03 2.05 3.58
C LEU A 66 -7.24 0.55 3.37
N ILE A 67 -7.55 -0.17 4.46
CA ILE A 67 -7.80 -1.60 4.40
C ILE A 67 -8.99 -1.88 3.47
N GLY A 68 -10.09 -1.14 3.64
CA GLY A 68 -11.27 -1.22 2.79
C GLY A 68 -10.97 -0.97 1.31
N MET A 69 -10.20 0.08 1.00
CA MET A 69 -9.79 0.38 -0.37
C MET A 69 -8.93 -0.74 -0.98
N VAL A 70 -7.98 -1.27 -0.20
CA VAL A 70 -7.13 -2.38 -0.64
C VAL A 70 -7.95 -3.64 -0.87
N LEU A 71 -8.86 -3.98 0.04
CA LEU A 71 -9.68 -5.20 -0.07
C LEU A 71 -10.68 -5.15 -1.22
N THR A 72 -11.14 -3.96 -1.60
CA THR A 72 -12.16 -3.79 -2.63
C THR A 72 -11.59 -3.60 -4.04
N GLU A 73 -10.35 -3.13 -4.17
CA GLU A 73 -9.69 -2.93 -5.47
C GLU A 73 -8.46 -3.86 -5.64
N PRO A 74 -8.58 -4.95 -6.42
CA PRO A 74 -7.50 -5.91 -6.64
C PRO A 74 -6.21 -5.30 -7.17
N LEU A 75 -6.30 -4.36 -8.12
CA LEU A 75 -5.12 -3.77 -8.74
C LEU A 75 -4.34 -2.89 -7.75
N LEU A 76 -5.04 -2.09 -6.96
CA LEU A 76 -4.43 -1.29 -5.88
C LEU A 76 -3.73 -2.21 -4.87
N GLY A 77 -4.44 -3.24 -4.40
CA GLY A 77 -3.90 -4.18 -3.44
C GLY A 77 -2.67 -4.94 -3.95
N ALA A 78 -2.69 -5.40 -5.20
CA ALA A 78 -1.56 -6.05 -5.84
C ALA A 78 -0.34 -5.13 -5.93
N VAL A 79 -0.50 -3.92 -6.47
CA VAL A 79 0.60 -2.95 -6.62
C VAL A 79 1.16 -2.53 -5.25
N LEU A 80 0.28 -2.23 -4.29
CA LEU A 80 0.70 -1.89 -2.92
C LEU A 80 1.46 -3.06 -2.27
N GLY A 81 0.98 -4.30 -2.42
CA GLY A 81 1.65 -5.49 -1.91
C GLY A 81 3.05 -5.68 -2.49
N ILE A 82 3.21 -5.47 -3.80
CA ILE A 82 4.52 -5.50 -4.48
C ILE A 82 5.46 -4.43 -3.92
N VAL A 83 4.99 -3.18 -3.82
CA VAL A 83 5.78 -2.04 -3.33
C VAL A 83 6.16 -2.23 -1.86
N ALA A 84 5.21 -2.59 -1.01
CA ALA A 84 5.44 -2.87 0.40
C ALA A 84 6.43 -4.03 0.58
N SER A 85 6.28 -5.11 -0.21
CA SER A 85 7.19 -6.26 -0.18
C SER A 85 8.65 -5.85 -0.46
N ARG A 86 8.85 -4.98 -1.45
CA ARG A 86 10.16 -4.43 -1.80
C ARG A 86 10.72 -3.54 -0.68
N VAL A 87 9.90 -2.64 -0.14
CA VAL A 87 10.29 -1.67 0.90
C VAL A 87 10.70 -2.39 2.19
N VAL A 88 9.88 -3.34 2.64
CA VAL A 88 10.17 -4.18 3.82
C VAL A 88 11.49 -4.91 3.65
N PHE A 89 11.74 -5.50 2.47
CA PHE A 89 13.01 -6.15 2.21
C PHE A 89 14.20 -5.19 2.24
N ALA A 90 14.08 -4.02 1.61
CA ALA A 90 15.14 -3.01 1.63
C ALA A 90 15.47 -2.53 3.05
N LEU A 91 14.45 -2.36 3.90
CA LEU A 91 14.60 -2.03 5.33
C LEU A 91 15.36 -3.12 6.10
N PHE A 92 14.97 -4.39 5.94
CA PHE A 92 15.66 -5.50 6.61
C PHE A 92 17.09 -5.70 6.10
N ALA A 93 17.33 -5.50 4.80
CA ALA A 93 18.65 -5.52 4.21
C ALA A 93 19.54 -4.40 4.80
N ALA A 94 19.00 -3.18 4.91
CA ALA A 94 19.69 -2.03 5.52
C ALA A 94 20.00 -2.24 7.01
N ARG A 95 19.13 -2.95 7.75
CA ARG A 95 19.32 -3.28 9.17
C ARG A 95 20.25 -4.48 9.42
N GLY A 96 20.84 -5.06 8.37
CA GLY A 96 21.83 -6.14 8.50
C GLY A 96 21.24 -7.50 8.88
N ALA A 97 19.92 -7.69 8.74
CA ALA A 97 19.23 -8.94 9.07
C ALA A 97 19.48 -10.09 8.07
N VAL A 98 20.25 -9.84 7.01
CA VAL A 98 20.65 -10.86 6.04
C VAL A 98 21.88 -11.60 6.58
N PRO A 99 21.80 -12.92 6.87
CA PRO A 99 22.89 -13.67 7.50
C PRO A 99 24.19 -13.59 6.70
N LYS A 100 25.31 -13.28 7.37
CA LYS A 100 26.63 -13.07 6.74
C LYS A 100 27.49 -14.34 6.59
N GLY A 101 27.06 -15.47 7.14
CA GLY A 101 27.85 -16.72 7.13
C GLY A 101 27.83 -17.47 5.80
N GLY A 102 28.99 -18.02 5.40
CA GLY A 102 29.14 -18.95 4.29
C GLY A 102 28.77 -20.39 4.69
N GLY A 103 28.21 -21.15 3.74
CA GLY A 103 27.75 -22.53 3.93
C GLY A 103 26.34 -22.74 3.39
N LEU A 104 26.00 -23.99 3.04
CA LEU A 104 24.70 -24.38 2.47
C LEU A 104 23.51 -23.88 3.32
N LEU A 105 23.62 -23.94 4.65
CA LEU A 105 22.59 -23.47 5.58
C LEU A 105 22.39 -21.94 5.54
N GLY A 106 23.48 -21.19 5.37
CA GLY A 106 23.46 -19.73 5.22
C GLY A 106 22.84 -19.31 3.89
N THR A 107 23.15 -20.03 2.82
CA THR A 107 22.57 -19.83 1.49
C THR A 107 21.08 -20.17 1.48
N ALA A 108 20.68 -21.29 2.08
CA ALA A 108 19.27 -21.70 2.22
C ALA A 108 18.46 -20.69 3.02
N ARG A 109 18.99 -20.18 4.15
CA ARG A 109 18.31 -19.15 4.96
C ARG A 109 18.15 -17.84 4.22
N ARG A 110 19.14 -17.43 3.41
CA ARG A 110 19.03 -16.24 2.55
C ARG A 110 17.97 -16.44 1.46
N LEU A 111 17.99 -17.60 0.80
CA LEU A 111 16.98 -17.97 -0.21
C LEU A 111 15.56 -17.97 0.38
N ALA A 112 15.39 -18.58 1.55
CA ALA A 112 14.11 -18.59 2.26
C ALA A 112 13.61 -17.16 2.54
N LEU A 113 14.48 -16.27 3.06
CA LEU A 113 14.13 -14.88 3.30
C LEU A 113 13.83 -14.09 2.00
N THR A 114 14.49 -14.42 0.89
CA THR A 114 14.25 -13.80 -0.42
C THR A 114 12.96 -14.26 -1.09
N VAL A 115 12.45 -15.45 -0.78
CA VAL A 115 11.23 -15.96 -1.42
C VAL A 115 9.99 -15.83 -0.53
N ALA A 116 10.16 -15.84 0.80
CA ALA A 116 9.04 -15.79 1.75
C ALA A 116 8.10 -14.59 1.54
N ASN A 117 8.66 -13.40 1.31
CA ASN A 117 7.84 -12.18 1.21
C ASN A 117 6.98 -12.14 -0.09
N PRO A 118 7.51 -12.40 -1.30
CA PRO A 118 6.69 -12.58 -2.50
C PRO A 118 5.63 -13.68 -2.37
N ILE A 119 5.97 -14.81 -1.74
CA ILE A 119 5.00 -15.89 -1.50
C ILE A 119 3.87 -15.39 -0.60
N ALA A 120 4.19 -14.75 0.52
CA ALA A 120 3.18 -14.23 1.45
C ALA A 120 2.25 -13.22 0.75
N VAL A 121 2.82 -12.29 -0.03
CA VAL A 121 2.03 -11.31 -0.80
C VAL A 121 1.15 -12.00 -1.85
N GLY A 122 1.67 -13.00 -2.56
CA GLY A 122 0.90 -13.79 -3.52
C GLY A 122 -0.23 -14.59 -2.88
N ILE A 123 0.00 -15.18 -1.70
CA ILE A 123 -1.05 -15.87 -0.93
C ILE A 123 -2.15 -14.89 -0.52
N LEU A 124 -1.77 -13.74 0.04
CA LEU A 124 -2.74 -12.72 0.45
C LEU A 124 -3.59 -12.24 -0.73
N ALA A 125 -2.94 -11.88 -1.85
CA ALA A 125 -3.65 -11.48 -3.06
C ALA A 125 -4.53 -12.62 -3.62
N GLY A 126 -4.07 -13.87 -3.50
CA GLY A 126 -4.83 -15.05 -3.86
C GLY A 126 -6.10 -15.23 -3.02
N CYS A 127 -6.00 -15.02 -1.71
CA CYS A 127 -7.12 -15.11 -0.77
C CYS A 127 -8.17 -14.02 -0.99
N PHE A 128 -7.75 -12.77 -1.24
CA PHE A 128 -8.67 -11.64 -1.34
C PHE A 128 -9.22 -11.41 -2.75
N TYR A 129 -8.43 -11.66 -3.79
CA TYR A 129 -8.78 -11.30 -5.16
C TYR A 129 -8.89 -12.51 -6.11
N GLY A 130 -8.53 -13.71 -5.64
CA GLY A 130 -8.59 -14.94 -6.40
C GLY A 130 -7.22 -15.42 -6.90
N PRO A 131 -7.13 -16.70 -7.31
CA PRO A 131 -5.87 -17.40 -7.51
C PRO A 131 -4.96 -16.78 -8.58
N TRP A 132 -5.54 -16.22 -9.65
CA TRP A 132 -4.75 -15.58 -10.72
C TRP A 132 -4.11 -14.26 -10.29
N TRP A 133 -4.81 -13.46 -9.49
CA TRP A 133 -4.23 -12.27 -8.86
C TRP A 133 -3.11 -12.63 -7.91
N GLY A 134 -3.30 -13.69 -7.11
CA GLY A 134 -2.25 -14.22 -6.24
C GLY A 134 -0.99 -14.62 -7.01
N LEU A 135 -1.15 -15.41 -8.07
CA LEU A 135 -0.05 -15.86 -8.91
C LEU A 135 0.66 -14.68 -9.61
N GLY A 136 -0.10 -13.78 -10.24
CA GLY A 136 0.46 -12.62 -10.93
C GLY A 136 1.22 -11.69 -9.98
N THR A 137 0.64 -11.38 -8.82
CA THR A 137 1.26 -10.51 -7.81
C THR A 137 2.51 -11.13 -7.23
N GLY A 138 2.47 -12.42 -6.88
CA GLY A 138 3.62 -13.16 -6.36
C GLY A 138 4.78 -13.20 -7.34
N LEU A 139 4.50 -13.51 -8.63
CA LEU A 139 5.52 -13.52 -9.69
C LEU A 139 6.10 -12.13 -9.94
N ALA A 140 5.27 -11.09 -9.98
CA ALA A 140 5.73 -9.71 -10.16
C ALA A 140 6.60 -9.25 -8.98
N ALA A 141 6.18 -9.53 -7.74
CA ALA A 141 6.95 -9.23 -6.54
C ALA A 141 8.29 -9.98 -6.52
N PHE A 142 8.30 -11.24 -6.98
CA PHE A 142 9.51 -12.05 -7.10
C PHE A 142 10.47 -11.49 -8.16
N ALA A 143 9.97 -11.19 -9.36
CA ALA A 143 10.76 -10.65 -10.46
C ALA A 143 11.40 -9.29 -10.11
N LEU A 144 10.66 -8.41 -9.43
CA LEU A 144 11.16 -7.12 -8.94
C LEU A 144 12.15 -7.23 -7.77
N ARG A 145 12.35 -8.44 -7.22
CA ARG A 145 13.30 -8.70 -6.14
C ARG A 145 14.60 -9.30 -6.67
N GLU A 146 14.57 -10.04 -7.77
CA GLU A 146 15.75 -10.67 -8.37
C GLU A 146 16.80 -9.66 -8.86
N GLY A 147 16.41 -8.55 -9.49
CA GLY A 147 17.39 -7.53 -9.90
C GLY A 147 17.99 -6.72 -8.73
N VAL A 148 17.33 -6.67 -7.56
CA VAL A 148 17.95 -6.20 -6.31
C VAL A 148 19.04 -7.18 -5.85
N VAL A 149 18.79 -8.48 -5.89
CA VAL A 149 19.76 -9.52 -5.49
C VAL A 149 20.98 -9.54 -6.41
N VAL A 150 20.78 -9.44 -7.73
CA VAL A 150 21.86 -9.33 -8.73
C VAL A 150 22.77 -8.14 -8.44
N GLU A 151 22.18 -7.01 -8.05
CA GLU A 151 22.91 -5.77 -7.81
C GLU A 151 23.66 -5.73 -6.47
N TYR A 152 23.12 -6.41 -5.45
CA TYR A 152 23.83 -6.68 -4.21
C TYR A 152 25.02 -7.62 -4.43
N ARG A 153 24.89 -8.67 -5.26
CA ARG A 153 26.02 -9.55 -5.63
C ARG A 153 27.07 -8.82 -6.47
N ALA A 154 26.65 -7.88 -7.32
CA ALA A 154 27.52 -7.04 -8.13
C ALA A 154 28.25 -5.92 -7.35
N GLY A 155 28.04 -5.81 -6.03
CA GLY A 155 28.75 -4.85 -5.18
C GLY A 155 28.35 -3.38 -5.30
N ARG A 156 27.28 -3.04 -6.05
CA ARG A 156 26.91 -1.62 -6.32
C ARG A 156 26.20 -0.90 -5.15
N ARG A 157 25.70 -1.62 -4.13
CA ARG A 157 25.02 -1.04 -2.95
C ARG A 157 25.73 -1.19 -1.61
N GLY A 158 26.95 -1.74 -1.56
CA GLY A 158 27.66 -1.93 -0.29
C GLY A 158 29.15 -2.10 -0.47
N ARG A 159 29.93 -1.22 0.16
CA ARG A 159 31.41 -1.17 0.08
C ARG A 159 32.12 -2.42 0.65
N HIS A 160 31.40 -3.43 1.13
CA HIS A 160 31.95 -4.65 1.76
C HIS A 160 31.32 -5.95 1.20
N HIS A 161 30.48 -5.87 0.17
CA HIS A 161 29.85 -7.01 -0.50
C HIS A 161 30.29 -7.08 -1.96
N HIS A 162 31.60 -7.13 -2.18
CA HIS A 162 32.15 -7.47 -3.49
C HIS A 162 32.58 -8.93 -3.42
N ASP A 163 31.91 -9.80 -4.18
CA ASP A 163 32.50 -11.07 -4.54
C ASP A 163 33.34 -10.81 -5.79
N PRO A 164 34.68 -10.76 -5.67
CA PRO A 164 35.55 -10.43 -6.80
C PRO A 164 35.48 -11.47 -7.93
N SER A 165 34.86 -12.64 -7.69
CA SER A 165 34.63 -13.68 -8.68
C SER A 165 33.30 -13.54 -9.46
N TYR A 166 32.41 -12.63 -9.04
CA TYR A 166 31.11 -12.44 -9.67
C TYR A 166 31.10 -11.23 -10.60
N GLU A 167 31.40 -11.45 -11.88
CA GLU A 167 31.10 -10.49 -12.93
C GLU A 167 29.69 -10.73 -13.50
N PRO A 168 28.70 -9.87 -13.21
CA PRO A 168 27.39 -10.01 -13.81
C PRO A 168 27.46 -9.74 -15.32
N ALA A 169 26.86 -10.65 -16.09
CA ALA A 169 26.76 -10.53 -17.53
C ALA A 169 26.10 -9.19 -17.96
N PRO A 170 26.43 -8.64 -19.14
CA PRO A 170 25.95 -7.32 -19.58
C PRO A 170 24.43 -7.18 -19.61
N TRP A 171 23.72 -8.27 -19.92
CA TRP A 171 22.25 -8.30 -19.94
C TRP A 171 21.64 -8.18 -18.54
N LEU A 172 22.26 -8.78 -17.51
CA LEU A 172 21.85 -8.64 -16.11
C LEU A 172 21.99 -7.21 -15.59
N ARG A 173 23.01 -6.47 -16.06
CA ARG A 173 23.20 -5.04 -15.71
C ARG A 173 22.14 -4.14 -16.32
N ARG A 174 21.64 -4.47 -17.53
CA ARG A 174 20.52 -3.75 -18.15
C ARG A 174 19.21 -4.03 -17.42
N ILE A 175 18.96 -5.30 -17.06
CA ILE A 175 17.77 -5.69 -16.30
C ILE A 175 17.70 -4.99 -14.93
N SER A 176 18.82 -4.85 -14.22
CA SER A 176 18.82 -4.18 -12.92
C SER A 176 18.50 -2.68 -13.02
N GLY A 177 18.89 -2.02 -14.12
CA GLY A 177 18.51 -0.64 -14.43
C GLY A 177 17.01 -0.51 -14.70
N THR A 178 16.47 -1.40 -15.54
CA THR A 178 15.04 -1.45 -15.86
C THR A 178 14.20 -1.73 -14.61
N GLU A 179 14.61 -2.66 -13.75
CA GLU A 179 13.87 -3.01 -12.54
C GLU A 179 13.77 -1.83 -11.56
N ARG A 180 14.86 -1.07 -11.36
CA ARG A 180 14.83 0.14 -10.53
C ARG A 180 13.87 1.17 -11.08
N TRP A 181 13.87 1.36 -12.40
CA TRP A 181 12.97 2.29 -13.06
C TRP A 181 11.51 1.83 -12.92
N VAL A 182 11.23 0.55 -13.16
CA VAL A 182 9.89 -0.02 -12.98
C VAL A 182 9.41 0.14 -11.53
N ALA A 183 10.26 -0.17 -10.55
CA ALA A 183 9.90 0.01 -9.15
C ALA A 183 9.66 1.49 -8.78
N ALA A 184 10.45 2.41 -9.34
CA ALA A 184 10.25 3.84 -9.17
C ALA A 184 8.93 4.29 -9.80
N VAL A 185 8.63 3.86 -11.03
CA VAL A 185 7.36 4.14 -11.72
C VAL A 185 6.18 3.56 -10.94
N LEU A 186 6.27 2.31 -10.47
CA LEU A 186 5.24 1.69 -9.65
C LEU A 186 4.99 2.49 -8.36
N THR A 187 6.04 2.95 -7.69
CA THR A 187 5.91 3.62 -6.39
C THR A 187 5.52 5.10 -6.51
N VAL A 188 6.10 5.83 -7.47
CA VAL A 188 6.00 7.29 -7.57
C VAL A 188 4.89 7.73 -8.51
N LEU A 189 4.47 6.88 -9.45
CA LEU A 189 3.46 7.22 -10.44
C LEU A 189 2.23 6.32 -10.34
N VAL A 190 2.40 5.01 -10.54
CA VAL A 190 1.27 4.08 -10.66
C VAL A 190 0.51 3.97 -9.34
N LEU A 191 1.19 3.76 -8.22
CA LEU A 191 0.54 3.61 -6.92
C LEU A 191 -0.23 4.88 -6.51
N PRO A 192 0.32 6.11 -6.60
CA PRO A 192 -0.46 7.33 -6.36
C PRO A 192 -1.68 7.47 -7.25
N LEU A 193 -1.55 7.23 -8.57
CA LEU A 193 -2.67 7.35 -9.49
C LEU A 193 -3.77 6.34 -9.20
N LEU A 194 -3.42 5.09 -8.89
CA LEU A 194 -4.38 4.06 -8.47
C LEU A 194 -5.03 4.42 -7.14
N ALA A 195 -4.26 4.89 -6.15
CA ALA A 195 -4.78 5.24 -4.84
C ALA A 195 -5.74 6.44 -4.90
N VAL A 196 -5.43 7.47 -5.70
CA VAL A 196 -6.33 8.60 -5.91
C VAL A 196 -7.55 8.20 -6.75
N GLY A 197 -7.37 7.40 -7.80
CA GLY A 197 -8.48 6.90 -8.62
C GLY A 197 -9.49 6.09 -7.79
N THR A 198 -8.99 5.21 -6.93
CA THR A 198 -9.81 4.43 -5.98
C THR A 198 -10.39 5.27 -4.85
N ALA A 199 -9.74 6.37 -4.46
CA ALA A 199 -10.29 7.33 -3.51
C ALA A 199 -11.51 8.06 -4.07
N LEU A 200 -11.50 8.34 -5.37
CA LEU A 200 -12.53 9.09 -6.08
C LEU A 200 -13.51 8.17 -6.83
N ASP A 201 -13.49 6.88 -6.52
CA ASP A 201 -14.28 5.88 -7.21
C ASP A 201 -15.76 5.90 -6.84
N GLY A 202 -16.19 6.74 -5.88
CA GLY A 202 -17.56 6.88 -5.34
C GLY A 202 -18.15 5.65 -4.66
N ARG A 203 -17.32 4.67 -4.29
CA ARG A 203 -17.67 3.57 -3.38
C ARG A 203 -17.26 3.93 -1.95
N ALA A 204 -18.02 3.50 -0.96
CA ALA A 204 -17.60 3.54 0.44
C ALA A 204 -16.41 2.59 0.67
N TRP A 205 -15.59 2.89 1.67
CA TRP A 205 -14.48 2.02 2.08
C TRP A 205 -14.95 0.79 2.88
N THR A 206 -16.19 0.82 3.35
CA THR A 206 -16.80 -0.19 4.22
C THR A 206 -18.26 -0.43 3.81
N SER A 207 -18.93 -1.37 4.47
CA SER A 207 -20.32 -1.74 4.22
C SER A 207 -21.25 -0.53 4.25
N VAL A 208 -22.12 -0.45 3.23
CA VAL A 208 -23.30 0.41 3.25
C VAL A 208 -24.48 -0.44 3.71
N LEU A 209 -25.05 -0.04 4.84
CA LEU A 209 -26.17 -0.70 5.47
C LEU A 209 -27.45 0.07 5.24
N ARG A 210 -28.58 -0.60 5.36
CA ARG A 210 -29.89 0.02 5.54
C ARG A 210 -30.27 -0.15 7.00
N CYS A 211 -30.36 0.95 7.74
CA CYS A 211 -30.56 0.96 9.19
C CYS A 211 -31.84 1.70 9.55
N GLN A 212 -32.50 1.28 10.63
CA GLN A 212 -33.53 2.09 11.28
C GLN A 212 -32.85 3.15 12.12
N VAL A 213 -33.07 4.42 11.79
CA VAL A 213 -32.55 5.58 12.49
C VAL A 213 -33.70 6.26 13.20
N GLN A 214 -33.55 6.46 14.51
CA GLN A 214 -34.55 7.13 15.32
C GLN A 214 -34.21 8.62 15.45
N GLU A 215 -35.08 9.47 14.94
CA GLU A 215 -35.01 10.91 15.08
C GLU A 215 -36.17 11.40 15.96
N GLY A 216 -35.88 11.59 17.25
CA GLY A 216 -36.90 11.86 18.25
C GLY A 216 -37.91 10.71 18.38
N ARG A 217 -39.14 10.92 17.90
CA ARG A 217 -40.22 9.90 17.89
C ARG A 217 -40.39 9.20 16.54
N HIS A 218 -39.74 9.68 15.49
CA HIS A 218 -39.85 9.09 14.17
C HIS A 218 -38.74 8.06 13.97
N VAL A 219 -39.06 6.95 13.32
CA VAL A 219 -38.09 5.93 12.94
C VAL A 219 -38.17 5.79 11.43
N ASP A 220 -37.06 6.06 10.76
CA ASP A 220 -36.96 5.95 9.31
C ASP A 220 -35.82 5.03 8.89
N ALA A 221 -35.98 4.36 7.75
CA ALA A 221 -35.02 3.40 7.23
C ALA A 221 -34.04 4.10 6.27
N GLN A 222 -32.87 4.46 6.80
CA GLN A 222 -31.86 5.24 6.08
C GLN A 222 -30.70 4.38 5.58
N ARG A 223 -30.04 4.82 4.51
CA ARG A 223 -28.78 4.23 4.04
C ARG A 223 -27.60 4.83 4.80
N VAL A 224 -26.78 3.97 5.38
CA VAL A 224 -25.73 4.37 6.32
C VAL A 224 -24.40 3.72 5.98
N ILE A 225 -23.32 4.50 5.88
CA ILE A 225 -21.95 3.97 5.83
C ILE A 225 -21.55 3.61 7.27
N GLU A 226 -21.19 2.35 7.50
CA GLU A 226 -20.80 1.87 8.83
C GLU A 226 -19.48 2.51 9.30
N LEU A 227 -19.51 3.32 10.36
CA LEU A 227 -18.31 3.92 10.95
C LEU A 227 -17.78 3.12 12.14
N GLY A 228 -18.67 2.43 12.84
CA GLY A 228 -18.32 1.56 13.95
C GLY A 228 -19.55 0.87 14.55
N ARG A 229 -19.31 -0.10 15.43
CA ARG A 229 -20.37 -0.79 16.18
C ARG A 229 -20.25 -0.52 17.67
N LYS A 230 -21.37 -0.17 18.30
CA LYS A 230 -21.47 -0.02 19.76
C LYS A 230 -22.65 -0.83 20.26
N GLY A 231 -22.35 -1.95 20.92
CA GLY A 231 -23.36 -2.93 21.34
C GLY A 231 -24.09 -3.53 20.13
N ASN A 232 -25.42 -3.48 20.16
CA ASN A 232 -26.27 -3.98 19.07
C ASN A 232 -26.56 -2.91 17.99
N GLY A 233 -26.03 -1.70 18.16
CA GLY A 233 -26.22 -0.58 17.24
C GLY A 233 -25.02 -0.34 16.33
N VAL A 234 -25.26 0.35 15.23
CA VAL A 234 -24.25 0.82 14.28
C VAL A 234 -24.17 2.34 14.38
N VAL A 235 -22.98 2.86 14.62
CA VAL A 235 -22.69 4.29 14.40
C VAL A 235 -22.31 4.41 12.93
N GLY A 236 -22.94 5.31 12.20
CA GLY A 236 -22.65 5.44 10.79
C GLY A 236 -22.98 6.80 10.20
N TRP A 237 -22.48 7.07 9.00
CA TRP A 237 -22.80 8.27 8.24
C TRP A 237 -24.05 8.03 7.40
N SER A 238 -25.13 8.77 7.65
CA SER A 238 -26.34 8.71 6.84
C SER A 238 -26.14 9.39 5.49
N LEU A 239 -26.46 8.69 4.42
CA LEU A 239 -26.44 9.24 3.06
C LEU A 239 -27.69 10.07 2.74
N ASP A 240 -28.75 9.93 3.55
CA ASP A 240 -30.03 10.58 3.31
C ASP A 240 -30.11 11.92 4.05
N THR A 241 -29.57 12.00 5.27
CA THR A 241 -29.55 13.22 6.07
C THR A 241 -28.19 13.92 6.12
N GLU A 242 -27.13 13.29 5.60
CA GLU A 242 -25.76 13.83 5.63
C GLU A 242 -25.26 14.14 7.06
N GLU A 243 -25.56 13.24 8.00
CA GLU A 243 -25.16 13.35 9.41
C GLU A 243 -24.71 12.01 9.99
N VAL A 244 -23.97 12.04 11.11
CA VAL A 244 -23.62 10.84 11.87
C VAL A 244 -24.81 10.40 12.72
N VAL A 245 -25.27 9.18 12.49
CA VAL A 245 -26.48 8.61 13.10
C VAL A 245 -26.18 7.31 13.85
N ASN A 246 -27.05 6.98 14.81
CA ASN A 246 -27.08 5.67 15.46
C ASN A 246 -28.21 4.83 14.84
N GLY A 247 -27.83 3.81 14.08
CA GLY A 247 -28.73 2.87 13.45
C GLY A 247 -28.93 1.59 14.26
N ALA A 248 -30.16 1.06 14.21
CA ALA A 248 -30.51 -0.26 14.72
C ALA A 248 -31.13 -1.12 13.61
N GLY A 249 -31.17 -2.45 13.80
CA GLY A 249 -31.77 -3.36 12.82
C GLY A 249 -31.15 -3.26 11.43
N CYS A 250 -29.84 -3.06 11.36
CA CYS A 250 -29.14 -2.78 10.12
C CYS A 250 -28.93 -4.03 9.25
N GLU A 251 -29.25 -3.91 7.97
CA GLU A 251 -29.05 -4.95 6.96
C GLU A 251 -28.05 -4.49 5.89
N SER A 252 -27.24 -5.41 5.36
CA SER A 252 -26.31 -5.07 4.27
C SER A 252 -27.09 -4.81 2.98
N THR A 253 -26.79 -3.68 2.32
CA THR A 253 -27.39 -3.39 1.01
C THR A 253 -26.78 -4.20 -0.14
N GLY A 254 -25.67 -4.90 0.11
CA GLY A 254 -24.92 -5.63 -0.91
C GLY A 254 -24.17 -4.74 -1.91
N SER A 255 -24.24 -3.41 -1.76
CA SER A 255 -23.57 -2.44 -2.62
C SER A 255 -22.69 -1.52 -1.78
N LEU A 256 -21.50 -1.20 -2.29
CA LEU A 256 -20.62 -0.18 -1.73
C LEU A 256 -20.84 1.18 -2.40
N ARG A 257 -21.67 1.27 -3.44
CA ARG A 257 -21.84 2.48 -4.25
C ARG A 257 -22.60 3.56 -3.49
N VAL A 258 -21.99 4.72 -3.29
CA VAL A 258 -22.61 5.85 -2.58
C VAL A 258 -22.81 7.08 -3.47
N ARG A 259 -21.92 7.32 -4.45
CA ARG A 259 -21.98 8.46 -5.39
C ARG A 259 -21.52 8.03 -6.79
N SER A 260 -21.59 8.86 -7.82
CA SER A 260 -20.93 8.58 -9.11
C SER A 260 -19.41 8.66 -8.98
N ALA A 261 -18.68 7.98 -9.85
CA ALA A 261 -17.24 8.10 -9.89
C ALA A 261 -16.88 9.46 -10.50
N TRP A 262 -15.71 10.01 -10.20
CA TRP A 262 -15.35 11.34 -10.73
C TRP A 262 -15.22 11.38 -12.26
N TRP A 263 -15.03 10.20 -12.89
CA TRP A 263 -14.94 10.02 -14.34
C TRP A 263 -16.29 9.73 -15.01
N GLU A 264 -17.39 9.69 -14.25
CA GLU A 264 -18.76 9.53 -14.73
C GLU A 264 -19.49 10.87 -14.72
#